data_AF-A0A7C6SPJ1-F1
#
_entry.id   AF-A0A7C6SPJ1-F1
#
_cell.length_a   1.000
_cell.length_b   1.000
_cell.length_c   1.000
_cell.angle_alpha   90.00
_cell.angle_beta   90.00
_cell.angle_gamma   90.00
#
_symmetry.space_group_name_H-M   'P 1'
#
loop_
_entity.id
_entity.type
_entity.pdbx_description
1 polymer ?
#
loop_
_entity_poly.entity_id
_entity_poly.type
_entity_poly.pdbx_seq_one_letter_code
_entity_poly.pdbx_strand_id
1 'polypeptide(L)'
;MVTAERTADMLRPWLGSDFVACHPEVIRQAAMRLNAFGFNRDDLSRVQQDVDSMLFMAVRNATSGRMVLRMDTDDLIRVRVSDFSVMADELMYLLLEDLPRDQRTLDAIRAYSLRTSSLSSLKALYLLFPHAQTEEELHTLRRVIKTCHPHFRWRQWLNP
;
A
#
# COMPACT_ATOMS: atom_id res chain seq x y z
N MET A 1 -5.42 -10.65 9.83
CA MET A 1 -5.59 -11.14 8.46
C MET A 1 -6.10 -10.01 7.59
N VAL A 2 -5.56 -9.84 6.38
CA VAL A 2 -6.04 -8.84 5.41
C VAL A 2 -7.36 -9.30 4.81
N THR A 3 -8.44 -8.54 4.98
CA THR A 3 -9.77 -8.88 4.44
C THR A 3 -10.02 -8.17 3.12
N ALA A 4 -10.90 -8.75 2.29
CA ALA A 4 -11.31 -8.12 1.03
C ALA A 4 -11.98 -6.75 1.27
N GLU A 5 -12.73 -6.59 2.36
CA GLU A 5 -13.33 -5.31 2.75
C GLU A 5 -12.28 -4.23 3.01
N ARG A 6 -11.26 -4.52 3.83
CA ARG A 6 -10.16 -3.57 4.10
C ARG A 6 -9.38 -3.23 2.83
N THR A 7 -9.17 -4.21 1.96
CA THR A 7 -8.53 -4.00 0.65
C THR A 7 -9.39 -3.11 -0.25
N ALA A 8 -10.71 -3.33 -0.30
CA ALA A 8 -11.65 -2.50 -1.04
C ALA A 8 -11.63 -1.05 -0.54
N ASP A 9 -11.72 -0.85 0.78
CA ASP A 9 -11.71 0.48 1.39
C ASP A 9 -10.41 1.24 1.10
N MET A 10 -9.26 0.54 1.11
CA MET A 10 -7.98 1.15 0.77
C MET A 10 -7.88 1.55 -0.72
N LEU A 11 -8.49 0.78 -1.62
CA LEU A 11 -8.44 1.04 -3.08
C LEU A 11 -9.55 1.97 -3.57
N ARG A 12 -10.66 2.11 -2.85
CA ARG A 12 -11.82 2.92 -3.26
C ARG A 12 -11.46 4.37 -3.61
N PRO A 13 -10.60 5.09 -2.86
CA PRO A 13 -10.19 6.44 -3.24
C PRO A 13 -9.44 6.54 -4.58
N TRP A 14 -8.89 5.43 -5.07
CA TRP A 14 -8.08 5.37 -6.28
C TRP A 14 -8.84 4.83 -7.49
N LEU A 15 -9.76 3.88 -7.26
CA LEU A 15 -10.45 3.14 -8.31
C LEU A 15 -11.94 3.50 -8.42
N GLY A 16 -12.51 4.15 -7.41
CA GLY A 16 -13.94 4.42 -7.30
C GLY A 16 -14.73 3.21 -6.80
N SER A 17 -15.87 3.48 -6.17
CA SER A 17 -16.77 2.46 -5.62
C SER A 17 -17.33 1.55 -6.71
N ASP A 18 -17.63 2.10 -7.89
CA ASP A 18 -18.15 1.34 -9.03
C ASP A 18 -17.16 0.25 -9.49
N PHE A 19 -15.88 0.62 -9.64
CA PHE A 19 -14.87 -0.34 -10.08
C PHE A 19 -14.72 -1.46 -9.04
N VAL A 20 -14.61 -1.08 -7.77
CA VAL A 20 -14.44 -2.02 -6.65
C VAL A 20 -15.64 -2.97 -6.53
N ALA A 21 -16.87 -2.47 -6.73
CA ALA A 21 -18.09 -3.26 -6.67
C ALA A 21 -18.24 -4.22 -7.87
N CYS A 22 -17.83 -3.79 -9.06
CA CYS A 22 -17.90 -4.60 -10.28
C CYS A 22 -16.78 -5.64 -10.39
N HIS A 23 -15.67 -5.48 -9.65
CA HIS A 23 -14.50 -6.36 -9.72
C HIS A 23 -14.08 -6.93 -8.36
N PRO A 24 -14.98 -7.59 -7.61
CA PRO A 24 -14.69 -8.12 -6.28
C PRO A 24 -13.61 -9.21 -6.29
N GLU A 25 -13.40 -9.90 -7.41
CA GLU A 25 -12.33 -10.87 -7.61
C GLU A 25 -10.94 -10.24 -7.56
N VAL A 26 -10.76 -9.03 -8.11
CA VAL A 26 -9.48 -8.30 -8.07
C VAL A 26 -9.13 -7.93 -6.64
N ILE A 27 -10.11 -7.44 -5.89
CA ILE A 27 -9.96 -7.11 -4.47
C ILE A 27 -9.58 -8.34 -3.66
N ARG A 28 -10.27 -9.47 -3.90
CA ARG A 28 -9.98 -10.73 -3.22
C ARG A 28 -8.60 -11.26 -3.57
N GLN A 29 -8.19 -11.18 -4.84
CA GLN A 29 -6.85 -11.60 -5.29
C GLN A 29 -5.75 -10.77 -4.64
N ALA A 30 -5.93 -9.45 -4.53
CA ALA A 30 -5.01 -8.59 -3.79
C ALA A 30 -4.88 -9.02 -2.33
N ALA A 31 -6.01 -9.17 -1.61
CA ALA A 31 -6.00 -9.62 -0.22
C ALA A 31 -5.35 -11.01 -0.07
N MET A 32 -5.65 -11.94 -0.98
CA MET A 32 -5.04 -13.27 -0.99
C MET A 32 -3.53 -13.20 -1.20
N ARG A 33 -3.04 -12.37 -2.14
CA ARG A 33 -1.60 -12.21 -2.39
C ARG A 33 -0.87 -11.68 -1.16
N LEU A 34 -1.47 -10.74 -0.44
CA LEU A 34 -0.94 -10.19 0.80
C LEU A 34 -0.92 -11.25 1.91
N ASN A 35 -2.02 -11.95 2.15
CA ASN A 35 -2.09 -13.03 3.15
C ASN A 35 -1.18 -14.22 2.81
N ALA A 36 -0.85 -14.42 1.54
CA ALA A 36 0.10 -15.42 1.09
C ALA A 36 1.56 -15.03 1.34
N PHE A 37 1.85 -13.88 1.96
CA PHE A 37 3.22 -13.55 2.33
C PHE A 37 3.79 -14.55 3.34
N GLY A 38 5.04 -14.95 3.15
CA GLY A 38 5.80 -15.67 4.17
C GLY A 38 7.29 -15.38 4.09
N PHE A 39 7.90 -15.04 5.23
CA PHE A 39 9.31 -14.62 5.30
C PHE A 39 10.34 -15.62 4.75
N ASN A 40 10.00 -16.90 4.61
CA ASN A 40 10.93 -17.91 4.05
C ASN A 40 10.87 -18.00 2.52
N ARG A 41 9.81 -17.47 1.89
CA ARG A 41 9.52 -17.64 0.46
C ARG A 41 9.40 -16.32 -0.30
N ASP A 42 9.04 -15.24 0.39
CA ASP A 42 8.73 -13.95 -0.20
C ASP A 42 9.67 -12.85 0.31
N ASP A 43 9.87 -11.85 -0.55
CA ASP A 43 10.41 -10.54 -0.22
C ASP A 43 9.29 -9.51 -0.34
N LEU A 44 9.25 -8.52 0.56
CA LEU A 44 8.19 -7.50 0.56
C LEU A 44 8.14 -6.72 -0.75
N SER A 45 9.28 -6.44 -1.38
CA SER A 45 9.35 -5.73 -2.67
C SER A 45 8.73 -6.55 -3.79
N ARG A 46 8.92 -7.87 -3.77
CA ARG A 46 8.30 -8.77 -4.74
C ARG A 46 6.78 -8.81 -4.57
N VAL A 47 6.29 -8.88 -3.33
CA VAL A 47 4.83 -8.84 -3.06
C VAL A 47 4.23 -7.53 -3.57
N GLN A 48 4.87 -6.39 -3.30
CA GLN A 48 4.42 -5.10 -3.80
C GLN A 48 4.36 -5.09 -5.34
N GLN A 49 5.39 -5.59 -6.02
CA GLN A 49 5.44 -5.63 -7.49
C GLN A 49 4.37 -6.56 -8.08
N ASP A 50 4.10 -7.69 -7.44
CA ASP A 50 3.04 -8.62 -7.85
C ASP A 50 1.66 -7.93 -7.75
N VAL A 51 1.41 -7.22 -6.64
CA VAL A 51 0.15 -6.48 -6.44
C VAL A 51 0.02 -5.33 -7.43
N ASP A 52 1.08 -4.55 -7.66
CA ASP A 52 1.13 -3.49 -8.68
C ASP A 52 0.72 -4.04 -10.06
N SER A 53 1.43 -5.07 -10.52
CA SER A 53 1.22 -5.67 -11.84
C SER A 53 -0.20 -6.23 -11.99
N MET A 54 -0.72 -6.86 -10.94
CA MET A 54 -2.08 -7.39 -10.91
C MET A 54 -3.13 -6.27 -11.00
N LEU A 55 -3.00 -5.20 -10.22
CA LEU A 55 -3.92 -4.06 -10.27
C LEU A 55 -3.88 -3.36 -11.64
N PHE A 56 -2.69 -3.17 -12.19
CA PHE A 56 -2.51 -2.59 -13.53
C PHE A 56 -3.25 -3.41 -14.58
N MET A 57 -3.04 -4.72 -14.60
CA MET A 57 -3.69 -5.62 -15.57
C MET A 57 -5.21 -5.64 -15.39
N ALA A 58 -5.71 -5.65 -14.16
CA ALA A 58 -7.13 -5.61 -13.88
C ALA A 58 -7.79 -4.34 -14.44
N VAL A 59 -7.26 -3.15 -14.12
CA VAL A 59 -7.81 -1.87 -14.60
C VAL A 59 -7.67 -1.75 -16.11
N ARG A 60 -6.53 -2.18 -16.68
CA ARG A 60 -6.31 -2.19 -18.12
C ARG A 60 -7.37 -3.02 -18.83
N ASN A 61 -7.65 -4.23 -18.34
CA ASN A 61 -8.62 -5.12 -18.96
C ASN A 61 -10.04 -4.57 -18.84
N ALA A 62 -10.44 -4.12 -17.66
CA ALA A 62 -11.76 -3.56 -17.40
C ALA A 62 -12.07 -2.29 -18.23
N THR A 63 -11.04 -1.48 -18.49
CA THR A 63 -11.19 -0.22 -19.25
C THR A 63 -10.88 -0.36 -20.75
N SER A 64 -10.58 -1.59 -21.20
CA SER A 64 -10.07 -1.88 -22.55
C SER A 64 -8.86 -1.01 -22.92
N GLY A 65 -7.98 -0.79 -21.95
CA GLY A 65 -6.74 -0.03 -22.09
C GLY A 65 -6.88 1.49 -22.00
N ARG A 66 -8.10 2.03 -21.84
CA ARG A 66 -8.31 3.48 -21.72
C ARG A 66 -7.78 4.06 -20.40
N MET A 67 -7.74 3.24 -19.35
CA MET A 67 -7.29 3.63 -18.00
C MET A 67 -8.09 4.80 -17.42
N VAL A 68 -9.37 4.92 -17.78
CA VAL A 68 -10.28 5.95 -17.25
C VAL A 68 -11.33 5.27 -16.40
N LEU A 69 -11.49 5.72 -15.16
CA LEU A 69 -12.46 5.23 -14.20
C LEU A 69 -13.39 6.37 -13.77
N ARG A 70 -14.63 6.02 -13.45
CA ARG A 70 -15.58 6.93 -12.82
C ARG A 70 -15.39 6.86 -11.30
N MET A 71 -15.19 8.01 -10.69
CA MET A 71 -15.03 8.16 -9.25
C MET A 71 -16.37 8.40 -8.57
N ASP A 72 -16.38 8.34 -7.24
CA ASP A 72 -17.57 8.57 -6.41
C ASP A 72 -18.10 10.01 -6.51
N THR A 73 -17.28 10.94 -7.00
CA THR A 73 -17.65 12.33 -7.32
C THR A 73 -18.31 12.48 -8.69
N ASP A 74 -18.52 11.38 -9.42
CA ASP A 74 -18.94 11.31 -10.84
C ASP A 74 -17.89 11.81 -11.84
N ASP A 75 -16.71 12.23 -11.36
CA ASP A 75 -15.59 12.62 -12.21
C ASP A 75 -14.97 11.41 -12.92
N LEU A 76 -14.58 11.60 -14.19
CA LEU A 76 -13.79 10.64 -14.94
C LEU A 76 -12.30 10.92 -14.74
N ILE A 77 -11.63 10.04 -13.99
CA ILE A 77 -10.19 10.15 -13.72
C ILE A 77 -9.41 9.16 -14.56
N ARG A 78 -8.36 9.66 -15.22
CA ARG A 78 -7.36 8.81 -15.88
C ARG A 78 -6.32 8.33 -14.88
N VAL A 79 -6.29 7.04 -14.62
CA VAL A 79 -5.28 6.37 -13.78
C VAL A 79 -3.98 6.23 -14.57
N ARG A 80 -2.88 6.73 -14.00
CA ARG A 80 -1.54 6.65 -14.60
C ARG A 80 -0.85 5.36 -14.18
N VAL A 81 0.15 4.93 -14.95
CA VAL A 81 0.97 3.75 -14.62
C VAL A 81 1.64 3.91 -13.24
N SER A 82 2.11 5.12 -12.92
CA SER A 82 2.72 5.43 -11.62
C SER A 82 1.78 5.28 -10.42
N ASP A 83 0.46 5.40 -10.65
CA ASP A 83 -0.52 5.36 -9.57
C ASP A 83 -0.67 3.93 -9.03
N PHE A 84 -0.43 2.90 -9.86
CA PHE A 84 -0.48 1.50 -9.42
C PHE A 84 0.60 1.16 -8.41
N SER A 85 1.82 1.69 -8.59
CA SER A 85 2.88 1.52 -7.60
C SER A 85 2.53 2.17 -6.27
N VAL A 86 1.77 3.28 -6.29
CA VAL A 86 1.27 3.95 -5.09
C VAL A 86 0.14 3.14 -4.44
N MET A 87 -0.82 2.63 -5.22
CA MET A 87 -1.89 1.77 -4.71
C MET A 87 -1.34 0.49 -4.08
N ALA A 88 -0.37 -0.15 -4.74
CA ALA A 88 0.30 -1.33 -4.22
C ALA A 88 1.04 -1.02 -2.92
N ASP A 89 1.76 0.12 -2.85
CA ASP A 89 2.38 0.60 -1.62
C ASP A 89 1.35 0.78 -0.49
N GLU A 90 0.22 1.46 -0.72
CA GLU A 90 -0.84 1.62 0.31
C GLU A 90 -1.36 0.27 0.82
N LEU A 91 -1.57 -0.70 -0.09
CA LEU A 91 -1.98 -2.05 0.27
C LEU A 91 -0.92 -2.82 1.08
N MET A 92 0.37 -2.57 0.86
CA MET A 92 1.43 -3.17 1.68
C MET A 92 1.27 -2.82 3.15
N TYR A 93 0.72 -1.65 3.51
CA TYR A 93 0.48 -1.32 4.91
C TYR A 93 -0.44 -2.33 5.60
N LEU A 94 -1.46 -2.87 4.90
CA LEU A 94 -2.36 -3.88 5.45
C LEU A 94 -1.60 -5.17 5.80
N LEU A 95 -0.64 -5.57 4.95
CA LEU A 95 0.24 -6.70 5.23
C LEU A 95 1.14 -6.39 6.43
N LEU A 96 1.84 -5.24 6.42
CA LEU A 96 2.78 -4.89 7.48
C LEU A 96 2.09 -4.76 8.85
N GLU A 97 0.85 -4.27 8.87
CA GLU A 97 0.06 -4.19 10.09
C GLU A 97 -0.31 -5.59 10.62
N ASP A 98 -0.45 -6.60 9.77
CA ASP A 98 -0.81 -7.96 10.19
C ASP A 98 0.38 -8.82 10.66
N LEU A 99 1.61 -8.40 10.35
CA LEU A 99 2.81 -9.14 10.72
C LEU A 99 3.08 -9.09 12.24
N PRO A 100 3.70 -10.14 12.82
CA PRO A 100 4.12 -10.15 14.22
C PRO A 100 5.02 -8.95 14.57
N ARG A 101 4.91 -8.44 15.80
CA ARG A 101 5.75 -7.33 16.29
C ARG A 101 7.05 -7.85 16.89
N ASP A 102 7.84 -8.51 16.05
CA ASP A 102 9.12 -9.09 16.43
C ASP A 102 10.30 -8.46 15.67
N GLN A 103 11.52 -8.80 16.09
CA GLN A 103 12.74 -8.27 15.48
C GLN A 103 12.86 -8.67 14.00
N ARG A 104 12.42 -9.89 13.65
CA ARG A 104 12.46 -10.38 12.27
C ARG A 104 11.62 -9.50 11.34
N THR A 105 10.43 -9.12 11.79
CA THR A 105 9.54 -8.22 11.05
C THR A 105 10.13 -6.82 10.94
N LEU A 106 10.69 -6.29 12.03
CA LEU A 106 11.38 -5.00 12.02
C LEU A 106 12.52 -4.97 10.99
N ASP A 107 13.38 -5.98 10.99
CA ASP A 107 14.52 -6.07 10.08
C ASP A 107 14.06 -6.16 8.62
N ALA A 108 13.00 -6.93 8.35
CA ALA A 108 12.42 -7.04 7.02
C ALA A 108 11.84 -5.69 6.53
N ILE A 109 11.12 -4.96 7.39
CA ILE A 109 10.56 -3.65 7.04
C ILE A 109 11.68 -2.63 6.80
N ARG A 110 12.74 -2.64 7.62
CA ARG A 110 13.92 -1.78 7.42
C ARG A 110 14.62 -2.08 6.10
N ALA A 111 14.86 -3.36 5.81
CA ALA A 111 15.47 -3.76 4.54
C ALA A 111 14.61 -3.33 3.34
N TYR A 112 13.29 -3.47 3.45
CA TYR A 112 12.33 -3.04 2.43
C TYR A 112 12.31 -1.51 2.25
N SER A 113 12.29 -0.74 3.33
CA SER A 113 12.27 0.74 3.30
C SER A 113 13.55 1.35 2.75
N LEU A 114 14.69 0.65 2.87
CA LEU A 114 15.96 1.10 2.29
C LEU A 114 16.04 0.87 0.78
N ARG A 115 15.32 -0.15 0.27
CA ARG A 115 15.32 -0.53 -1.15
C ARG A 115 14.23 0.17 -1.94
N THR A 116 13.18 0.63 -1.27
CA THR A 116 12.00 1.21 -1.89
C THR A 116 11.60 2.52 -1.22
N SER A 117 11.14 3.50 -1.99
CA SER A 117 10.52 4.72 -1.45
C SER A 117 9.08 4.45 -0.98
N SER A 118 8.87 3.40 -0.16
CA SER A 118 7.57 2.95 0.32
C SER A 118 7.10 3.78 1.52
N LEU A 119 6.01 4.54 1.36
CA LEU A 119 5.44 5.28 2.49
C LEU A 119 4.86 4.33 3.54
N SER A 120 4.29 3.21 3.10
CA SER A 120 3.71 2.21 4.00
C SER A 120 4.75 1.58 4.92
N SER A 121 5.97 1.34 4.43
CA SER A 121 7.08 0.88 5.25
C SER A 121 7.50 1.90 6.31
N LEU A 122 7.62 3.18 5.93
CA LEU A 122 7.96 4.26 6.85
C LEU A 122 6.87 4.48 7.90
N LYS A 123 5.60 4.41 7.47
CA LYS A 123 4.42 4.45 8.35
C LYS A 123 4.44 3.29 9.34
N ALA A 124 4.78 2.08 8.89
CA ALA A 124 4.90 0.91 9.76
C ALA A 124 6.02 1.06 10.79
N LEU A 125 7.22 1.50 10.37
CA LEU A 125 8.33 1.78 11.30
C LEU A 125 7.93 2.83 12.35
N TYR A 126 7.27 3.90 11.92
CA TYR A 126 6.88 5.01 12.77
C TYR A 126 5.76 4.66 13.77
N LEU A 127 4.70 3.97 13.32
CA LEU A 127 3.52 3.69 14.15
C LEU A 127 3.59 2.36 14.91
N LEU A 128 4.21 1.34 14.31
CA LEU A 128 4.14 -0.05 14.81
C LEU A 128 5.41 -0.45 15.59
N PHE A 129 6.53 0.24 15.35
CA PHE A 129 7.81 -0.01 16.02
C PHE A 129 8.43 1.25 16.68
N PRO A 130 7.66 2.11 17.37
CA PRO A 130 8.23 3.32 17.98
C PRO A 130 9.25 2.98 19.08
N HIS A 131 9.05 1.89 19.83
CA HIS A 131 9.93 1.48 20.92
C HIS A 131 11.26 0.90 20.46
N ALA A 132 11.37 0.50 19.19
CA ALA A 132 12.59 -0.06 18.62
C ALA A 132 13.46 1.01 17.95
N GLN A 133 13.12 2.29 18.16
CA GLN A 133 13.77 3.44 17.56
C GLN A 133 14.12 4.49 18.61
N THR A 134 15.22 5.20 18.37
CA THR A 134 15.59 6.36 19.16
C THR A 134 14.74 7.58 18.78
N GLU A 135 14.72 8.61 19.62
CA GLU A 135 14.02 9.87 19.28
C GLU A 135 14.57 10.52 18.00
N GLU A 136 15.88 10.41 17.77
CA GLU A 136 16.54 10.93 16.58
C GLU A 136 16.14 10.17 15.30
N GLU A 137 16.03 8.84 15.40
CA GLU A 137 15.54 7.99 14.30
C GLU A 137 14.07 8.31 13.97
N LEU A 138 13.22 8.48 14.98
CA LEU A 138 11.82 8.87 14.80
C LEU A 138 11.69 10.26 14.19
N HIS A 139 12.52 11.22 14.62
CA HIS A 139 12.57 12.55 14.01
C HIS A 139 12.98 12.48 12.54
N THR A 140 13.99 11.66 12.22
CA THR A 140 14.46 11.44 10.86
C THR A 140 13.39 10.81 9.98
N LEU A 141 12.71 9.76 10.45
CA LEU A 141 11.58 9.15 9.74
C LEU A 141 10.48 10.17 9.45
N ARG A 142 10.07 10.95 10.45
CA ARG A 142 9.06 12.00 10.28
C ARG A 142 9.48 13.02 9.22
N ARG A 143 10.75 13.43 9.21
CA ARG A 143 11.29 14.35 8.20
C ARG A 143 11.25 13.72 6.80
N VAL A 144 11.74 12.48 6.64
CA VAL A 144 11.73 11.76 5.35
C VAL A 144 10.30 11.63 4.82
N ILE A 145 9.35 11.22 5.66
CA ILE A 145 7.94 11.11 5.28
C ILE A 145 7.41 12.45 4.72
N LYS A 146 7.66 13.56 5.43
CA LYS A 146 7.19 14.89 5.04
C LYS A 146 7.86 15.43 3.78
N THR A 147 9.13 15.11 3.55
CA THR A 147 9.92 15.62 2.42
C THR A 147 9.68 14.82 1.13
N CYS A 148 9.55 13.49 1.24
CA CYS A 148 9.52 12.61 0.07
C CYS A 148 8.09 12.26 -0.40
N HIS A 149 7.06 12.49 0.42
CA HIS A 149 5.69 12.11 0.08
C HIS A 149 4.70 13.28 0.14
N PRO A 150 3.70 13.31 -0.76
CA PRO A 150 2.68 14.35 -0.78
C PRO A 150 1.93 14.47 0.56
N HIS A 151 1.66 15.72 0.97
CA HIS A 151 1.03 16.06 2.25
C HIS A 151 -0.26 15.26 2.54
N PHE A 152 -1.11 15.07 1.53
CA PHE A 152 -2.39 14.40 1.70
C PHE A 152 -2.26 12.92 2.13
N ARG A 153 -1.14 12.24 1.82
CA ARG A 153 -0.93 10.81 2.14
C ARG A 153 -0.56 10.57 3.61
N TRP A 154 0.03 11.56 4.29
CA TRP A 154 0.50 11.39 5.68
C TRP A 154 -0.21 12.26 6.71
N ARG A 155 -0.92 13.32 6.29
CA ARG A 155 -1.53 14.30 7.20
C ARG A 155 -2.46 13.70 8.26
N GLN A 156 -3.15 12.60 7.94
CA GLN A 156 -4.17 12.02 8.82
C GLN A 156 -3.60 11.15 9.95
N TRP A 157 -2.33 10.76 9.87
CA TRP A 157 -1.75 9.81 10.84
C TRP A 157 -0.39 10.26 11.41
N LEU A 158 0.33 11.18 10.77
CA LEU A 158 1.63 11.66 11.27
C LEU A 158 1.51 12.80 12.31
N ASN A 159 0.37 13.49 12.32
CA ASN A 159 0.00 14.57 13.24
C ASN A 159 -1.51 14.46 13.59
N PRO A 160 -1.95 13.45 14.37
CA PRO A 160 -3.34 13.37 14.81
C PRO A 160 -3.72 14.51 15.77
#